data_AF-A0A0F8VTU9-F1
#
_entry.id   AF-A0A0F8VTU9-F1
#
_cell.length_a   1.000
_cell.length_b   1.000
_cell.length_c   1.000
_cell.angle_alpha   90.00
_cell.angle_beta   90.00
_cell.angle_gamma   90.00
#
_symmetry.space_group_name_H-M   'P 1'
#
loop_
_entity.id
_entity.type
_entity.pdbx_description
1 polymer ?
#
loop_
_entity_poly.entity_id
_entity_poly.type
_entity_poly.pdbx_seq_one_letter_code
_entity_poly.pdbx_strand_id
1 'polypeptide(L)'
;GWLQVPVAHVDSNGTISDGDTLLVHWTRTGNAGADGAGSGDVVGPSSATDLAVCRFDSTTGKLVQNSVVFIDDSDLMYGMGAKINAQTGTTYTLALADMGKVVTLDSEFTTAPNTASLYEVVAADVHVSVSDTDLAGGFVNTYTNTTTITLDGAAVATTDYYNGMIIVFTHGVGAGQSREITDYTSGRVVTMSPALITALDATTVWHIQATNAIPEIVDEVWAKSMTELAAVPGVTGTVLAALEWVFLMSRNKMTQTATTTTLRNDVDDGDIATSTVSDDSTTFTRGEYS
;
A
#
# COMPACT_ATOMS: atom_id res chain seq x y z
N GLY A 1 37.97 -20.00 -78.16
CA GLY A 1 37.83 -21.37 -77.64
C GLY A 1 36.62 -21.40 -76.74
N TRP A 2 35.74 -22.38 -76.90
CA TRP A 2 34.54 -22.50 -76.07
C TRP A 2 34.91 -23.26 -74.80
N LEU A 3 34.38 -22.82 -73.66
CA LEU A 3 34.55 -23.52 -72.39
C LEU A 3 33.73 -24.81 -72.45
N GLN A 4 34.39 -25.96 -72.54
CA GLN A 4 33.74 -27.26 -72.46
C GLN A 4 33.69 -27.72 -71.00
N VAL A 5 32.51 -28.06 -70.52
CA VAL A 5 32.33 -28.68 -69.20
C VAL A 5 31.99 -30.16 -69.45
N PRO A 6 32.88 -31.10 -69.10
CA PRO A 6 32.56 -32.52 -69.21
C PRO A 6 31.48 -32.89 -68.20
N VAL A 7 30.43 -33.57 -68.67
CA VAL A 7 29.32 -34.04 -67.84
C VAL A 7 29.26 -35.57 -67.97
N ALA A 8 29.17 -36.27 -66.85
CA ALA A 8 28.91 -37.70 -66.82
C ALA A 8 27.44 -37.92 -66.43
N HIS A 9 26.74 -38.76 -67.20
CA HIS A 9 25.40 -39.20 -66.82
C HIS A 9 25.51 -40.09 -65.58
N VAL A 10 24.68 -39.82 -64.57
CA VAL A 10 24.67 -40.55 -63.29
C VAL A 10 23.43 -41.43 -63.19
N ASP A 11 22.25 -40.87 -63.47
CA ASP A 11 20.98 -41.60 -63.59
C ASP A 11 19.90 -40.71 -64.25
N SER A 12 18.83 -41.30 -64.77
CA SER A 12 17.62 -40.60 -65.22
C SER A 12 16.39 -41.50 -65.12
N ASN A 13 15.22 -40.92 -64.81
CA ASN A 13 13.93 -41.64 -64.79
C ASN A 13 13.40 -41.86 -66.22
N GLY A 14 14.19 -42.54 -67.06
CA GLY A 14 13.95 -42.79 -68.49
C GLY A 14 15.19 -42.59 -69.35
N THR A 15 15.09 -42.98 -70.62
CA THR A 15 16.14 -42.82 -71.65
C THR A 15 16.07 -41.42 -72.28
N ILE A 16 17.18 -40.69 -72.29
CA ILE A 16 17.31 -39.46 -73.10
C ILE A 16 17.38 -39.88 -74.58
N SER A 17 16.48 -39.34 -75.40
CA SER A 17 16.35 -39.68 -76.82
C SER A 17 16.84 -38.54 -77.73
N ASP A 18 17.12 -38.87 -78.99
CA ASP A 18 17.55 -37.87 -79.97
C ASP A 18 16.41 -36.87 -80.25
N GLY A 19 16.70 -35.58 -80.08
CA GLY A 19 15.72 -34.49 -80.19
C GLY A 19 15.12 -33.99 -78.88
N ASP A 20 15.42 -34.61 -77.73
CA ASP A 20 14.96 -34.11 -76.43
C ASP A 20 15.58 -32.75 -76.09
N THR A 21 14.76 -31.82 -75.59
CA THR A 21 15.26 -30.52 -75.09
C THR A 21 15.75 -30.68 -73.65
N LEU A 22 17.08 -30.64 -73.48
CA LEU A 22 17.71 -30.70 -72.16
C LEU A 22 17.95 -29.29 -71.62
N LEU A 23 17.56 -29.04 -70.36
CA LEU A 23 17.88 -27.82 -69.65
C LEU A 23 18.91 -28.10 -68.56
N VAL A 24 20.09 -27.46 -68.67
CA VAL A 24 21.13 -27.49 -67.64
C VAL A 24 21.02 -26.23 -66.82
N HIS A 25 20.68 -26.36 -65.53
CA HIS A 25 20.68 -25.25 -64.59
C HIS A 25 21.94 -25.33 -63.73
N TRP A 26 22.83 -24.34 -63.86
CA TRP A 26 23.94 -24.17 -62.94
C TRP A 26 23.46 -23.43 -61.69
N THR A 27 23.27 -24.14 -60.60
CA THR A 27 23.18 -23.50 -59.29
C THR A 27 24.58 -23.38 -58.71
N ARG A 28 24.91 -22.20 -58.17
CA ARG A 28 26.20 -22.01 -57.51
C ARG A 28 26.21 -22.88 -56.25
N THR A 29 27.15 -23.82 -56.13
CA THR A 29 27.37 -24.57 -54.89
C THR A 29 27.69 -23.57 -53.77
N GLY A 30 26.90 -23.58 -52.69
CA GLY A 30 27.17 -22.73 -51.50
C GLY A 30 25.97 -22.01 -50.86
N ASN A 31 24.75 -22.07 -51.41
CA ASN A 31 23.62 -21.38 -50.76
C ASN A 31 22.73 -22.29 -49.89
N ALA A 32 22.86 -23.61 -50.02
CA ALA A 32 22.36 -24.56 -49.05
C ALA A 32 23.58 -25.39 -48.61
N GLY A 33 24.09 -25.14 -47.41
CA GLY A 33 25.06 -26.03 -46.79
C GLY A 33 24.49 -27.45 -46.68
N ALA A 34 25.34 -28.44 -46.39
CA ALA A 34 24.87 -29.80 -46.11
C ALA A 34 23.76 -29.79 -45.04
N ASP A 35 22.76 -30.67 -45.20
CA ASP A 35 21.67 -30.81 -44.23
C ASP A 35 22.25 -30.99 -42.82
N GLY A 36 22.03 -30.00 -41.94
CA GLY A 36 22.48 -30.03 -40.55
C GLY A 36 23.84 -29.37 -40.24
N ALA A 37 24.57 -28.82 -41.21
CA ALA A 37 25.76 -28.00 -40.97
C ALA A 37 25.56 -26.62 -41.61
N GLY A 38 25.05 -25.67 -40.82
CA GLY A 38 24.80 -24.30 -41.28
C GLY A 38 26.06 -23.66 -41.85
N SER A 39 26.11 -23.49 -43.18
CA SER A 39 27.12 -22.69 -43.89
C SER A 39 26.78 -21.19 -43.86
N GLY A 40 25.93 -20.76 -42.92
CA GLY A 40 25.59 -19.35 -42.72
C GLY A 40 26.64 -18.65 -41.85
N ASP A 41 26.69 -17.32 -41.92
CA ASP A 41 27.61 -16.49 -41.12
C ASP A 41 27.40 -16.64 -39.60
N VAL A 42 26.28 -17.22 -39.16
CA VAL A 42 25.94 -17.40 -37.74
C VAL A 42 25.97 -18.87 -37.36
N VAL A 43 26.75 -19.19 -36.34
CA VAL A 43 26.85 -20.52 -35.72
C VAL A 43 25.99 -20.53 -34.46
N GLY A 44 25.05 -21.48 -34.38
CA GLY A 44 24.18 -21.69 -33.22
C GLY A 44 24.82 -22.52 -32.09
N PRO A 45 24.16 -22.60 -30.92
CA PRO A 45 24.62 -23.42 -29.82
C PRO A 45 24.48 -24.92 -30.14
N SER A 46 25.22 -25.77 -29.41
CA SER A 46 25.10 -27.24 -29.51
C SER A 46 23.74 -27.78 -29.05
N SER A 47 22.98 -26.99 -28.29
CA SER A 47 21.60 -27.25 -27.90
C SER A 47 20.87 -25.93 -27.67
N ALA A 48 19.59 -25.86 -28.04
CA ALA A 48 18.71 -24.72 -27.82
C ALA A 48 17.47 -25.18 -27.06
N THR A 49 16.91 -24.29 -26.24
CA THR A 49 15.61 -24.48 -25.59
C THR A 49 14.54 -23.66 -26.29
N ASP A 50 13.34 -24.21 -26.38
CA ASP A 50 12.19 -23.49 -26.94
C ASP A 50 11.92 -22.20 -26.16
N LEU A 51 11.40 -21.17 -26.85
CA LEU A 51 11.08 -19.84 -26.32
C LEU A 51 12.27 -19.03 -25.75
N ALA A 52 13.49 -19.57 -25.74
CA ALA A 52 14.66 -18.87 -25.23
C ALA A 52 15.17 -17.80 -26.20
N VAL A 53 15.51 -16.63 -25.67
CA VAL A 53 16.09 -15.52 -26.43
C VAL A 53 17.50 -15.89 -26.90
N CYS A 54 17.82 -15.67 -28.17
CA CYS A 54 19.18 -15.85 -28.68
C CYS A 54 20.10 -14.71 -28.22
N ARG A 55 21.36 -15.03 -27.88
CA ARG A 55 22.37 -14.02 -27.49
C ARG A 55 23.65 -14.22 -28.27
N PHE A 56 24.31 -13.13 -28.66
CA PHE A 56 25.66 -13.22 -29.20
C PHE A 56 26.63 -13.78 -28.17
N ASP A 57 27.53 -14.62 -28.63
CA ASP A 57 28.71 -15.06 -27.90
C ASP A 57 29.95 -14.45 -28.55
N SER A 58 30.84 -13.91 -27.73
CA SER A 58 31.98 -13.12 -28.19
C SER A 58 31.59 -11.84 -28.97
N THR A 59 32.55 -11.23 -29.66
CA THR A 59 32.46 -9.88 -30.24
C THR A 59 32.31 -9.85 -31.76
N THR A 60 32.39 -10.99 -32.43
CA THR A 60 32.35 -11.07 -33.90
C THR A 60 30.91 -10.95 -34.46
N GLY A 61 29.90 -11.15 -33.60
CA GLY A 61 28.49 -11.25 -34.01
C GLY A 61 28.17 -12.49 -34.84
N LYS A 62 29.08 -13.48 -34.86
CA LYS A 62 28.99 -14.70 -35.69
C LYS A 62 28.65 -15.95 -34.88
N LEU A 63 28.86 -15.92 -33.56
CA LEU A 63 28.49 -17.01 -32.67
C LEU A 63 27.28 -16.58 -31.83
N VAL A 64 26.28 -17.45 -31.74
CA VAL A 64 25.12 -17.24 -30.85
C VAL A 64 24.98 -18.41 -29.89
N GLN A 65 24.46 -18.12 -28.70
CA GLN A 65 24.31 -19.05 -27.59
C GLN A 65 22.89 -19.02 -27.02
N ASN A 66 22.47 -20.13 -26.41
CA ASN A 66 21.19 -20.22 -25.68
C ASN A 66 21.21 -19.26 -24.48
N SER A 67 20.09 -18.60 -24.20
CA SER A 67 19.93 -17.83 -22.97
C SER A 67 19.10 -18.60 -21.94
N VAL A 68 19.08 -18.06 -20.72
CA VAL A 68 18.16 -18.48 -19.67
C VAL A 68 16.90 -17.59 -19.63
N VAL A 69 16.78 -16.64 -20.56
CA VAL A 69 15.65 -15.72 -20.65
C VAL A 69 14.70 -16.23 -21.73
N PHE A 70 13.42 -16.30 -21.40
CA PHE A 70 12.37 -16.82 -22.27
C PHE A 70 11.33 -15.74 -22.58
N ILE A 71 10.67 -15.84 -23.73
CA ILE A 71 9.49 -15.07 -24.11
C ILE A 71 8.44 -16.08 -24.57
N ASP A 72 7.31 -16.20 -23.86
CA ASP A 72 6.24 -17.10 -24.28
C ASP A 72 5.33 -16.53 -25.38
N ASP A 73 4.44 -17.37 -25.91
CA ASP A 73 3.48 -17.00 -26.95
C ASP A 73 2.40 -15.98 -26.49
N SER A 74 2.44 -15.59 -25.20
CA SER A 74 1.59 -14.53 -24.62
C SER A 74 2.37 -13.24 -24.38
N ASP A 75 3.54 -13.09 -25.01
CA ASP A 75 4.46 -11.96 -24.86
C ASP A 75 4.99 -11.75 -23.42
N LEU A 76 4.94 -12.79 -22.56
CA LEU A 76 5.49 -12.72 -21.21
C LEU A 76 6.98 -13.11 -21.19
N MET A 77 7.82 -12.23 -20.68
CA MET A 77 9.25 -12.49 -20.50
C MET A 77 9.55 -13.06 -19.10
N TYR A 78 10.31 -14.15 -19.01
CA TYR A 78 10.71 -14.78 -17.74
C TYR A 78 12.14 -15.37 -17.78
N GLY A 79 12.65 -15.87 -16.64
CA GLY A 79 14.01 -16.41 -16.54
C GLY A 79 15.14 -15.36 -16.52
N MET A 80 14.78 -14.08 -16.49
CA MET A 80 15.73 -12.98 -16.26
C MET A 80 16.11 -12.88 -14.78
N GLY A 81 17.40 -13.05 -14.48
CA GLY A 81 17.96 -12.56 -13.22
C GLY A 81 18.14 -11.04 -13.31
N ALA A 82 17.63 -10.29 -12.34
CA ALA A 82 17.88 -8.85 -12.28
C ALA A 82 19.40 -8.60 -12.12
N LYS A 83 20.02 -7.97 -13.13
CA LYS A 83 21.38 -7.42 -12.95
C LYS A 83 21.26 -6.13 -12.16
N ILE A 84 21.38 -6.23 -10.85
CA ILE A 84 21.47 -5.07 -9.96
C ILE A 84 22.87 -4.47 -10.15
N ASN A 85 22.96 -3.46 -11.03
CA ASN A 85 24.18 -2.67 -11.20
C ASN A 85 24.43 -1.89 -9.91
N ALA A 86 25.52 -2.21 -9.22
CA ALA A 86 25.98 -1.65 -7.94
C ALA A 86 25.45 -2.35 -6.68
N GLN A 87 26.17 -3.40 -6.28
CA GLN A 87 26.09 -3.99 -4.95
C GLN A 87 26.90 -3.14 -3.96
N THR A 88 26.22 -2.51 -3.00
CA THR A 88 26.81 -2.18 -1.70
C THR A 88 25.85 -2.70 -0.63
N GLY A 89 26.13 -3.89 -0.07
CA GLY A 89 25.32 -4.46 1.02
C GLY A 89 24.63 -5.78 0.71
N THR A 90 24.29 -6.49 1.78
CA THR A 90 23.90 -7.91 1.91
C THR A 90 22.69 -8.34 1.08
N THR A 91 22.83 -9.48 0.42
CA THR A 91 22.02 -10.14 -0.62
C THR A 91 20.49 -10.05 -0.52
N TYR A 92 19.84 -9.62 -1.62
CA TYR A 92 18.48 -10.05 -1.99
C TYR A 92 18.56 -10.90 -3.26
N THR A 93 18.26 -12.19 -3.16
CA THR A 93 18.12 -13.08 -4.32
C THR A 93 16.65 -13.14 -4.69
N LEU A 94 16.25 -12.53 -5.79
CA LEU A 94 14.88 -12.67 -6.32
C LEU A 94 14.74 -14.06 -6.95
N ALA A 95 13.91 -14.92 -6.40
CA ALA A 95 13.55 -16.22 -6.98
C ALA A 95 12.37 -16.07 -7.96
N LEU A 96 12.15 -17.06 -8.84
CA LEU A 96 10.99 -17.07 -9.75
C LEU A 96 9.64 -17.01 -9.01
N ALA A 97 9.61 -17.46 -7.75
CA ALA A 97 8.44 -17.39 -6.87
C ALA A 97 8.17 -15.98 -6.31
N ASP A 98 9.02 -15.01 -6.60
CA ASP A 98 8.91 -13.62 -6.13
C ASP A 98 8.36 -12.68 -7.22
N MET A 99 8.05 -13.22 -8.40
CA MET A 99 7.34 -12.47 -9.44
C MET A 99 5.96 -12.06 -8.92
N GLY A 100 5.73 -10.75 -8.77
CA GLY A 100 4.51 -10.18 -8.16
C GLY A 100 4.58 -9.91 -6.65
N LYS A 101 5.68 -10.26 -5.96
CA LYS A 101 5.92 -9.93 -4.53
C LYS A 101 6.80 -8.70 -4.31
N VAL A 102 7.30 -8.12 -5.39
CA VAL A 102 8.11 -6.90 -5.36
C VAL A 102 7.17 -5.71 -5.21
N VAL A 103 7.21 -5.06 -4.05
CA VAL A 103 6.53 -3.78 -3.83
C VAL A 103 7.36 -2.69 -4.50
N THR A 104 6.80 -2.05 -5.54
CA THR A 104 7.39 -0.85 -6.12
C THR A 104 6.94 0.36 -5.34
N LEU A 105 7.89 1.16 -4.87
CA LEU A 105 7.61 2.40 -4.15
C LEU A 105 7.49 3.53 -5.17
N ASP A 106 6.49 4.39 -4.99
CA ASP A 106 6.29 5.60 -5.81
C ASP A 106 7.32 6.71 -5.47
N SER A 107 8.04 6.55 -4.35
CA SER A 107 9.09 7.47 -3.93
C SER A 107 10.19 6.76 -3.13
N GLU A 108 11.38 7.37 -3.09
CA GLU A 108 12.51 6.88 -2.30
C GLU A 108 12.22 7.03 -0.79
N PHE A 109 12.74 6.09 0.01
CA PHE A 109 12.76 6.30 1.46
C PHE A 109 13.65 7.49 1.82
N THR A 110 13.13 8.40 2.66
CA THR A 110 13.93 9.51 3.19
C THR A 110 15.04 9.03 4.13
N THR A 111 14.89 7.84 4.72
CA THR A 111 15.91 7.15 5.52
C THR A 111 15.99 5.70 5.07
N ALA A 112 17.20 5.20 4.77
CA ALA A 112 17.39 3.84 4.31
C ALA A 112 16.89 2.82 5.36
N PRO A 113 16.00 1.90 5.00
CA PRO A 113 15.59 0.84 5.90
C PRO A 113 16.75 -0.08 6.25
N ASN A 114 16.67 -0.69 7.42
CA ASN A 114 17.66 -1.63 7.93
C ASN A 114 16.95 -2.89 8.48
N THR A 115 17.72 -3.79 9.09
CA THR A 115 17.22 -5.06 9.64
C THR A 115 16.21 -4.92 10.76
N ALA A 116 15.98 -3.72 11.29
CA ALA A 116 14.96 -3.41 12.29
C ALA A 116 13.76 -2.61 11.71
N SER A 117 13.77 -2.29 10.41
CA SER A 117 12.67 -1.57 9.77
C SER A 117 11.47 -2.50 9.56
N LEU A 118 10.31 -2.10 10.09
CA LEU A 118 9.03 -2.74 9.84
C LEU A 118 8.38 -2.15 8.59
N TYR A 119 7.71 -3.01 7.82
CA TYR A 119 6.90 -2.60 6.67
C TYR A 119 5.50 -3.14 6.85
N GLU A 120 4.54 -2.24 6.90
CA GLU A 120 3.13 -2.58 6.86
C GLU A 120 2.56 -2.10 5.52
N VAL A 121 2.04 -3.04 4.73
CA VAL A 121 1.27 -2.71 3.54
C VAL A 121 -0.17 -2.50 3.99
N VAL A 122 -0.45 -1.30 4.50
CA VAL A 122 -1.82 -0.91 4.86
C VAL A 122 -2.56 -0.61 3.56
N ALA A 123 -3.56 -1.41 3.22
CA ALA A 123 -4.55 -0.98 2.24
C ALA A 123 -5.19 0.27 2.84
N ALA A 124 -5.14 1.41 2.15
CA ALA A 124 -5.64 2.68 2.67
C ALA A 124 -7.06 2.49 3.22
N ASP A 125 -7.18 2.33 4.55
CA ASP A 125 -8.48 2.24 5.18
C ASP A 125 -9.01 3.67 5.23
N VAL A 126 -10.07 3.93 4.46
CA VAL A 126 -10.71 5.25 4.39
C VAL A 126 -11.44 5.56 5.71
N HIS A 127 -11.58 4.59 6.60
CA HIS A 127 -12.04 4.82 7.96
C HIS A 127 -10.88 4.77 8.95
N VAL A 128 -10.32 5.95 9.23
CA VAL A 128 -9.73 6.19 10.55
C VAL A 128 -10.88 6.14 11.56
N SER A 129 -11.20 4.95 12.05
CA SER A 129 -12.00 4.83 13.26
C SER A 129 -11.18 5.48 14.36
N VAL A 130 -11.74 6.44 15.09
CA VAL A 130 -11.08 7.05 16.27
C VAL A 130 -10.77 6.03 17.38
N SER A 131 -11.31 4.80 17.26
CA SER A 131 -10.97 3.64 18.10
C SER A 131 -9.73 2.87 17.64
N ASP A 132 -9.21 3.14 16.44
CA ASP A 132 -8.13 2.38 15.79
C ASP A 132 -6.88 3.22 15.52
N THR A 133 -6.84 4.46 16.04
CA THR A 133 -5.61 5.26 16.01
C THR A 133 -4.66 4.78 17.10
N ASP A 134 -3.60 4.10 16.71
CA ASP A 134 -2.51 3.74 17.61
C ASP A 134 -1.83 5.01 18.16
N LEU A 135 -1.73 5.10 19.48
CA LEU A 135 -1.03 6.18 20.19
C LEU A 135 0.49 6.01 20.11
N ALA A 136 0.96 4.77 19.98
CA ALA A 136 2.37 4.42 19.83
C ALA A 136 2.51 2.95 19.38
N GLY A 137 3.65 2.60 18.78
CA GLY A 137 4.00 1.21 18.46
C GLY A 137 5.51 0.98 18.38
N GLY A 138 5.94 -0.29 18.54
CA GLY A 138 7.34 -0.70 18.54
C GLY A 138 7.53 -2.20 18.78
N PHE A 139 8.75 -2.61 19.15
CA PHE A 139 9.09 -3.98 19.52
C PHE A 139 9.12 -4.19 21.03
N VAL A 140 8.82 -5.42 21.47
CA VAL A 140 8.97 -5.79 22.89
C VAL A 140 10.46 -5.99 23.20
N ASN A 141 10.98 -5.20 24.13
CA ASN A 141 12.39 -5.24 24.52
C ASN A 141 12.69 -6.31 25.59
N THR A 142 11.72 -6.60 26.48
CA THR A 142 11.86 -7.67 27.48
C THR A 142 10.54 -8.41 27.66
N TYR A 143 10.58 -9.73 27.54
CA TYR A 143 9.42 -10.62 27.39
C TYR A 143 9.47 -11.87 28.29
N THR A 144 10.11 -11.76 29.46
CA THR A 144 10.33 -12.90 30.36
C THR A 144 9.10 -13.34 31.16
N ASN A 145 8.01 -12.56 31.14
CA ASN A 145 6.78 -12.84 31.88
C ASN A 145 5.54 -12.64 30.99
N THR A 146 4.42 -13.26 31.38
CA THR A 146 3.13 -13.15 30.68
C THR A 146 2.23 -12.05 31.22
N THR A 147 2.60 -11.41 32.34
CA THR A 147 1.85 -10.28 32.93
C THR A 147 2.65 -8.98 32.96
N THR A 148 3.95 -9.05 32.69
CA THR A 148 4.83 -7.87 32.69
C THR A 148 5.83 -7.96 31.53
N ILE A 149 5.96 -6.86 30.79
CA ILE A 149 6.91 -6.73 29.69
C ILE A 149 7.57 -5.35 29.74
N THR A 150 8.69 -5.18 29.04
CA THR A 150 9.30 -3.86 28.84
C THR A 150 9.26 -3.49 27.37
N LEU A 151 8.74 -2.30 27.06
CA LEU A 151 8.67 -1.77 25.70
C LEU A 151 10.01 -1.14 25.29
N ASP A 152 10.21 -1.00 23.99
CA ASP A 152 11.44 -0.42 23.41
C ASP A 152 11.50 1.12 23.51
N GLY A 153 12.43 1.70 22.74
CA GLY A 153 12.66 3.14 22.65
C GLY A 153 11.46 3.99 22.22
N ALA A 154 10.49 3.41 21.51
CA ALA A 154 9.36 4.14 20.97
C ALA A 154 8.29 4.47 22.03
N ALA A 155 8.27 3.77 23.17
CA ALA A 155 7.32 4.04 24.24
C ALA A 155 7.72 5.28 25.07
N VAL A 156 6.69 6.02 25.53
CA VAL A 156 6.85 7.20 26.40
C VAL A 156 7.37 6.80 27.78
N ALA A 157 8.35 7.51 28.33
CA ALA A 157 9.02 7.17 29.60
C ALA A 157 8.42 7.88 30.84
N THR A 158 7.11 8.16 30.81
CA THR A 158 6.39 8.83 31.91
C THR A 158 5.61 7.77 32.69
N THR A 159 5.68 7.81 34.02
CA THR A 159 4.90 6.90 34.89
C THR A 159 3.39 7.09 34.66
N ASP A 160 2.64 6.00 34.72
CA ASP A 160 1.19 5.93 34.50
C ASP A 160 0.69 6.35 33.11
N TYR A 161 1.57 6.72 32.17
CA TYR A 161 1.16 7.32 30.90
C TYR A 161 0.21 6.46 30.06
N TYR A 162 0.40 5.14 30.07
CA TYR A 162 -0.46 4.18 29.35
C TYR A 162 -1.40 3.39 30.27
N ASN A 163 -1.51 3.76 31.56
CA ASN A 163 -2.35 3.05 32.51
C ASN A 163 -3.85 3.16 32.10
N GLY A 164 -4.55 2.04 32.07
CA GLY A 164 -5.94 1.92 31.59
C GLY A 164 -6.09 1.82 30.06
N MET A 165 -4.99 1.88 29.29
CA MET A 165 -5.01 1.71 27.83
C MET A 165 -4.92 0.25 27.42
N ILE A 166 -5.20 -0.04 26.14
CA ILE A 166 -5.06 -1.39 25.58
C ILE A 166 -3.72 -1.52 24.87
N ILE A 167 -2.97 -2.58 25.18
CA ILE A 167 -1.83 -3.02 24.38
C ILE A 167 -2.29 -4.13 23.43
N VAL A 168 -1.99 -3.98 22.15
CA VAL A 168 -2.30 -4.95 21.08
C VAL A 168 -0.99 -5.47 20.50
N PHE A 169 -0.89 -6.78 20.31
CA PHE A 169 0.24 -7.43 19.67
C PHE A 169 -0.13 -7.79 18.24
N THR A 170 0.42 -7.07 17.27
CA THR A 170 0.00 -7.16 15.85
C THR A 170 0.84 -8.17 15.05
N HIS A 171 2.09 -8.41 15.46
CA HIS A 171 3.03 -9.28 14.74
C HIS A 171 3.90 -10.11 15.71
N GLY A 172 4.61 -11.09 15.16
CA GLY A 172 5.51 -11.99 15.91
C GLY A 172 4.76 -13.09 16.68
N VAL A 173 5.45 -13.72 17.63
CA VAL A 173 4.91 -14.87 18.40
C VAL A 173 3.69 -14.49 19.25
N GLY A 174 3.61 -13.22 19.67
CA GLY A 174 2.49 -12.69 20.43
C GLY A 174 1.24 -12.31 19.63
N ALA A 175 1.30 -12.35 18.30
CA ALA A 175 0.30 -11.75 17.42
C ALA A 175 -1.12 -12.24 17.70
N GLY A 176 -2.09 -11.31 17.65
CA GLY A 176 -3.51 -11.58 17.88
C GLY A 176 -3.93 -11.54 19.35
N GLN A 177 -3.03 -11.17 20.27
CA GLN A 177 -3.37 -10.93 21.67
C GLN A 177 -3.51 -9.44 21.95
N SER A 178 -4.43 -9.06 22.83
CA SER A 178 -4.52 -7.71 23.40
C SER A 178 -4.81 -7.78 24.89
N ARG A 179 -4.34 -6.80 25.68
CA ARG A 179 -4.53 -6.73 27.14
C ARG A 179 -4.75 -5.30 27.60
N GLU A 180 -5.46 -5.14 28.70
CA GLU A 180 -5.49 -3.86 29.41
C GLU A 180 -4.18 -3.68 30.19
N ILE A 181 -3.62 -2.49 30.11
CA ILE A 181 -2.48 -2.06 30.92
C ILE A 181 -3.02 -1.62 32.27
N THR A 182 -2.68 -2.35 33.33
CA THR A 182 -3.14 -2.08 34.69
C THR A 182 -2.13 -1.27 35.52
N ASP A 183 -0.89 -1.17 35.06
CA ASP A 183 0.16 -0.34 35.65
C ASP A 183 1.27 -0.07 34.62
N TYR A 184 1.91 1.09 34.69
CA TYR A 184 2.99 1.50 33.79
C TYR A 184 4.04 2.36 34.49
N THR A 185 5.31 1.98 34.38
CA THR A 185 6.42 2.70 35.02
C THR A 185 7.22 3.55 34.04
N SER A 186 7.98 4.54 34.55
CA SER A 186 8.92 5.33 33.74
C SER A 186 10.04 4.49 33.08
N GLY A 187 10.26 3.26 33.56
CA GLY A 187 11.14 2.28 32.92
C GLY A 187 10.54 1.59 31.69
N ARG A 188 9.37 2.04 31.21
CA ARG A 188 8.59 1.43 30.11
C ARG A 188 8.14 0.00 30.40
N VAL A 189 7.99 -0.31 31.68
CA VAL A 189 7.47 -1.60 32.12
C VAL A 189 5.95 -1.51 32.12
N VAL A 190 5.33 -2.37 31.32
CA VAL A 190 3.88 -2.57 31.26
C VAL A 190 3.55 -3.73 32.19
N THR A 191 2.61 -3.52 33.09
CA THR A 191 1.88 -4.59 33.78
C THR A 191 0.50 -4.70 33.15
N MET A 192 0.08 -5.91 32.81
CA MET A 192 -1.14 -6.15 32.06
C MET A 192 -2.00 -7.26 32.67
N SER A 193 -3.30 -7.18 32.38
CA SER A 193 -4.29 -8.18 32.79
C SER A 193 -5.28 -8.44 31.65
N PRO A 194 -5.76 -9.68 31.46
CA PRO A 194 -5.25 -10.93 32.06
C PRO A 194 -3.83 -11.30 31.58
N ALA A 195 -3.25 -12.39 32.09
CA ALA A 195 -1.96 -12.88 31.57
C ALA A 195 -2.05 -13.23 30.08
N LEU A 196 -0.94 -13.06 29.35
CA LEU A 196 -0.78 -13.53 27.97
C LEU A 196 -0.93 -15.05 27.91
N ILE A 197 -1.65 -15.51 26.89
CA ILE A 197 -1.84 -16.95 26.61
C ILE A 197 -0.57 -17.50 25.97
N THR A 198 -0.05 -16.77 24.97
CA THR A 198 1.21 -17.11 24.30
C THR A 198 2.32 -16.20 24.83
N ALA A 199 3.42 -16.80 25.29
CA ALA A 199 4.62 -16.07 25.71
C ALA A 199 5.25 -15.35 24.52
N LEU A 200 5.77 -14.14 24.74
CA LEU A 200 6.32 -13.29 23.69
C LEU A 200 7.79 -13.60 23.43
N ASP A 201 8.31 -13.11 22.30
CA ASP A 201 9.74 -13.06 22.00
C ASP A 201 10.14 -11.68 21.42
N ALA A 202 11.40 -11.56 20.99
CA ALA A 202 11.95 -10.35 20.40
C ALA A 202 11.34 -9.98 19.05
N THR A 203 10.56 -10.87 18.42
CA THR A 203 9.87 -10.60 17.15
C THR A 203 8.50 -9.99 17.35
N THR A 204 7.98 -10.00 18.58
CA THR A 204 6.66 -9.45 18.89
C THR A 204 6.64 -7.93 18.78
N VAL A 205 5.69 -7.43 17.99
CA VAL A 205 5.39 -6.00 17.82
C VAL A 205 4.20 -5.62 18.71
N TRP A 206 4.29 -4.48 19.38
CA TRP A 206 3.23 -3.92 20.23
C TRP A 206 2.73 -2.59 19.68
N HIS A 207 1.43 -2.36 19.82
CA HIS A 207 0.75 -1.10 19.54
C HIS A 207 -0.05 -0.73 20.80
N ILE A 208 -0.14 0.56 21.12
CA ILE A 208 -0.98 1.08 22.21
C ILE A 208 -2.20 1.76 21.60
N GLN A 209 -3.37 1.31 22.01
CA GLN A 209 -4.64 1.90 21.62
C GLN A 209 -5.25 2.61 22.82
N ALA A 210 -5.81 3.80 22.59
CA ALA A 210 -6.62 4.46 23.59
C ALA A 210 -7.80 3.56 23.95
N THR A 211 -8.10 3.43 25.24
CA THR A 211 -9.43 2.95 25.64
C THR A 211 -10.38 4.11 25.41
N ASN A 212 -10.96 4.24 24.21
CA ASN A 212 -12.04 5.21 24.03
C ASN A 212 -13.18 4.79 24.95
N ALA A 213 -13.35 5.48 26.06
CA ALA A 213 -14.53 5.30 26.87
C ALA A 213 -15.69 5.82 26.01
N ILE A 214 -16.71 4.97 25.73
CA ILE A 214 -17.98 5.42 25.14
C ILE A 214 -18.53 6.69 25.85
N PRO A 215 -18.35 6.86 27.19
CA PRO A 215 -18.60 8.13 27.87
C PRO A 215 -17.85 9.34 27.32
N GLU A 216 -16.59 9.21 26.93
CA GLU A 216 -15.74 10.33 26.48
C GLU A 216 -16.22 10.89 25.12
N ILE A 217 -16.62 10.02 24.19
CA ILE A 217 -17.21 10.46 22.91
C ILE A 217 -18.54 11.17 23.13
N VAL A 218 -19.37 10.64 24.05
CA VAL A 218 -20.66 11.24 24.40
C VAL A 218 -20.43 12.59 25.09
N ASP A 219 -19.54 12.66 26.07
CA ASP A 219 -19.19 13.89 26.80
C ASP A 219 -18.51 14.92 25.91
N GLU A 220 -17.66 14.54 24.95
CA GLU A 220 -17.08 15.44 23.97
C GLU A 220 -18.13 15.99 22.99
N VAL A 221 -19.03 15.14 22.48
CA VAL A 221 -20.12 15.58 21.60
C VAL A 221 -21.06 16.51 22.37
N TRP A 222 -21.41 16.18 23.62
CA TRP A 222 -22.23 17.03 24.47
C TRP A 222 -21.51 18.34 24.81
N ALA A 223 -20.25 18.31 25.20
CA ALA A 223 -19.45 19.49 25.50
C ALA A 223 -19.36 20.44 24.29
N LYS A 224 -19.16 19.88 23.08
CA LYS A 224 -19.17 20.68 21.86
C LYS A 224 -20.55 21.29 21.61
N SER A 225 -21.63 20.51 21.71
CA SER A 225 -22.99 20.99 21.47
C SER A 225 -23.51 22.02 22.50
N MET A 226 -22.83 22.17 23.64
CA MET A 226 -23.12 23.19 24.65
C MET A 226 -22.29 24.47 24.48
N THR A 227 -21.62 24.64 23.34
CA THR A 227 -20.91 25.87 23.00
C THR A 227 -21.88 26.95 22.51
N GLU A 228 -21.67 28.18 22.94
CA GLU A 228 -22.49 29.31 22.50
C GLU A 228 -22.09 29.80 21.10
N LEU A 229 -23.09 29.91 20.24
CA LEU A 229 -22.95 30.50 18.91
C LEU A 229 -23.02 32.02 19.00
N ALA A 230 -22.21 32.69 18.18
CA ALA A 230 -22.21 34.14 18.08
C ALA A 230 -23.28 34.70 17.12
N ALA A 231 -23.91 33.85 16.29
CA ALA A 231 -24.92 34.22 15.30
C ALA A 231 -25.76 33.01 14.87
N VAL A 232 -26.86 33.27 14.14
CA VAL A 232 -27.71 32.23 13.55
C VAL A 232 -26.90 31.38 12.55
N PRO A 233 -26.92 30.04 12.64
CA PRO A 233 -26.28 29.19 11.64
C PRO A 233 -26.89 29.35 10.25
N GLY A 234 -26.05 29.38 9.22
CA GLY A 234 -26.51 29.27 7.84
C GLY A 234 -27.09 27.89 7.53
N VAL A 235 -27.96 27.80 6.52
CA VAL A 235 -28.58 26.54 6.06
C VAL A 235 -27.59 25.51 5.51
N THR A 236 -26.38 25.94 5.15
CA THR A 236 -25.24 25.07 4.78
C THR A 236 -24.28 24.83 5.95
N GLY A 237 -24.67 25.20 7.16
CA GLY A 237 -23.92 25.00 8.39
C GLY A 237 -23.84 23.53 8.80
N THR A 238 -23.03 23.28 9.83
CA THR A 238 -22.84 21.91 10.35
C THR A 238 -24.05 21.46 11.18
N VAL A 239 -24.24 20.15 11.30
CA VAL A 239 -25.24 19.57 12.22
C VAL A 239 -24.95 19.95 13.66
N LEU A 240 -23.68 20.13 14.02
CA LEU A 240 -23.27 20.65 15.34
C LEU A 240 -23.83 22.06 15.58
N ALA A 241 -23.64 22.99 14.65
CA ALA A 241 -24.18 24.34 14.77
C ALA A 241 -25.72 24.36 14.81
N ALA A 242 -26.38 23.46 14.08
CA ALA A 242 -27.84 23.32 14.15
C ALA A 242 -28.31 22.82 15.54
N LEU A 243 -27.56 21.91 16.16
CA LEU A 243 -27.86 21.41 17.50
C LEU A 243 -27.59 22.46 18.59
N GLU A 244 -26.46 23.15 18.50
CA GLU A 244 -26.11 24.29 19.37
C GLU A 244 -27.20 25.38 19.28
N TRP A 245 -27.71 25.65 18.08
CA TRP A 245 -28.79 26.62 17.87
C TRP A 245 -30.09 26.24 18.59
N VAL A 246 -30.52 24.98 18.47
CA VAL A 246 -31.70 24.49 19.20
C VAL A 246 -31.48 24.57 20.72
N PHE A 247 -30.27 24.26 21.19
CA PHE A 247 -29.92 24.39 22.60
C PHE A 247 -30.01 25.84 23.09
N LEU A 248 -29.41 26.80 22.38
CA LEU A 248 -29.44 28.22 22.76
C LEU A 248 -30.86 28.78 22.77
N MET A 249 -31.68 28.43 21.78
CA MET A 249 -33.10 28.83 21.75
C MET A 249 -33.90 28.31 22.95
N SER A 250 -33.49 27.18 23.55
CA SER A 250 -34.17 26.60 24.71
C SER A 250 -33.66 27.14 26.06
N ARG A 251 -32.39 27.59 26.12
CA ARG A 251 -31.66 27.83 27.37
C ARG A 251 -31.35 29.30 27.62
N ASN A 252 -31.10 30.08 26.57
CA ASN A 252 -30.74 31.48 26.71
C ASN A 252 -31.97 32.37 26.89
N LYS A 253 -31.76 33.55 27.48
CA LYS A 253 -32.83 34.52 27.69
C LYS A 253 -33.36 35.02 26.34
N MET A 254 -34.68 34.97 26.18
CA MET A 254 -35.37 35.65 25.09
C MET A 254 -36.13 36.85 25.64
N THR A 255 -35.94 38.00 25.00
CA THR A 255 -36.72 39.22 25.27
C THR A 255 -37.63 39.49 24.09
N GLN A 256 -38.87 39.89 24.34
CA GLN A 256 -39.82 40.20 23.29
C GLN A 256 -40.46 41.55 23.51
N THR A 257 -40.48 42.36 22.45
CA THR A 257 -41.20 43.62 22.33
C THR A 257 -42.42 43.44 21.42
N ALA A 258 -43.17 44.51 21.17
CA ALA A 258 -44.29 44.47 20.24
C ALA A 258 -43.88 44.11 18.79
N THR A 259 -42.61 44.31 18.41
CA THR A 259 -42.14 44.15 17.02
C THR A 259 -40.98 43.18 16.86
N THR A 260 -40.29 42.80 17.94
CA THR A 260 -39.04 42.03 17.85
C THR A 260 -38.87 41.10 19.05
N THR A 261 -38.49 39.85 18.76
CA THR A 261 -37.94 38.89 19.73
C THR A 261 -36.43 38.82 19.54
N THR A 262 -35.69 38.86 20.65
CA THR A 262 -34.23 38.87 20.66
C THR A 262 -33.72 37.73 21.54
N LEU A 263 -32.87 36.88 20.97
CA LEU A 263 -32.13 35.84 21.68
C LEU A 263 -30.82 36.45 22.21
N ARG A 264 -30.68 36.45 23.54
CA ARG A 264 -29.51 36.99 24.23
C ARG A 264 -28.41 35.94 24.34
N ASN A 265 -27.17 36.37 24.51
CA ASN A 265 -26.10 35.48 24.92
C ASN A 265 -26.22 35.07 26.40
N ASP A 266 -25.41 34.11 26.83
CA ASP A 266 -25.42 33.50 28.16
C ASP A 266 -25.26 34.55 29.26
N VAL A 267 -24.31 35.46 29.05
CA VAL A 267 -23.96 36.54 29.98
C VAL A 267 -25.01 37.67 29.99
N ASP A 268 -25.96 37.65 29.05
CA ASP A 268 -26.98 38.68 28.83
C ASP A 268 -26.39 40.08 28.57
N ASP A 269 -25.18 40.16 28.01
CA ASP A 269 -24.50 41.40 27.64
C ASP A 269 -24.48 41.65 26.12
N GLY A 270 -24.96 40.69 25.32
CA GLY A 270 -25.02 40.77 23.86
C GLY A 270 -26.24 40.04 23.26
N ASP A 271 -26.51 40.34 21.99
CA ASP A 271 -27.54 39.68 21.19
C ASP A 271 -26.89 38.64 20.27
N ILE A 272 -27.47 37.44 20.21
CA ILE A 272 -27.09 36.39 19.25
C ILE A 272 -27.91 36.53 17.96
N ALA A 273 -29.21 36.78 18.10
CA ALA A 273 -30.13 36.81 16.96
C ALA A 273 -31.39 37.60 17.28
N THR A 274 -32.02 38.13 16.23
CA THR A 274 -33.31 38.81 16.30
C THR A 274 -34.30 38.21 15.33
N SER A 275 -35.58 38.28 15.68
CA SER A 275 -36.69 37.91 14.81
C SER A 275 -37.76 38.97 14.92
N THR A 276 -38.32 39.41 13.79
CA THR A 276 -39.51 40.26 13.81
C THR A 276 -40.71 39.48 14.34
N VAL A 277 -41.60 40.17 15.05
CA VAL A 277 -42.89 39.63 15.51
C VAL A 277 -43.99 40.65 15.27
N SER A 278 -45.21 40.15 15.06
CA SER A 278 -46.42 40.97 14.96
C SER A 278 -47.62 40.17 15.43
N ASP A 279 -48.55 40.83 16.12
CA ASP A 279 -49.85 40.27 16.52
C ASP A 279 -50.96 41.26 16.14
N ASP A 280 -51.80 40.86 15.20
CA ASP A 280 -52.96 41.65 14.76
C ASP A 280 -54.27 41.26 15.49
N SER A 281 -54.15 40.56 16.62
CA SER A 281 -55.24 39.94 17.41
C SER A 281 -55.93 38.75 16.73
N THR A 282 -55.53 38.38 15.51
CA THR A 282 -56.02 37.19 14.81
C THR A 282 -54.90 36.21 14.48
N THR A 283 -53.72 36.74 14.18
CA THR A 283 -52.55 35.99 13.74
C THR A 283 -51.32 36.55 14.42
N PHE A 284 -50.66 35.67 15.19
CA PHE A 284 -49.29 35.93 15.61
C PHE A 284 -48.34 35.45 14.51
N THR A 285 -47.45 36.33 14.07
CA THR A 285 -46.37 36.00 13.12
C THR A 285 -45.02 36.23 13.78
N ARG A 286 -44.08 35.32 13.51
CA ARG A 286 -42.67 35.46 13.86
C ARG A 286 -41.86 35.23 12.58
N GLY A 287 -40.95 36.16 12.28
CA GLY A 287 -40.00 36.05 11.19
C GLY A 287 -38.93 35.00 11.42
N GLU A 288 -38.02 34.90 10.46
CA GLU A 288 -36.80 34.11 10.61
C GLU A 288 -35.86 34.80 11.61
N TYR A 289 -35.09 34.01 12.36
CA TYR A 289 -34.00 34.57 13.16
C TYR A 289 -32.85 34.98 12.23
N SER A 290 -32.34 36.19 12.43
CA SER A 290 -31.16 36.74 11.75
C SER A 290 -30.21 37.42 12.71
#